data_AF-A0A972GAG5-F1
#
_entry.id   AF-A0A972GAG5-F1
#
_cell.length_a   1.000
_cell.length_b   1.000
_cell.length_c   1.000
_cell.angle_alpha   90.00
_cell.angle_beta   90.00
_cell.angle_gamma   90.00
#
_symmetry.space_group_name_H-M   'P 1'
#
loop_
_entity.id
_entity.type
_entity.pdbx_description
1 polymer ?
#
loop_
_entity_poly.entity_id
_entity_poly.type
_entity_poly.pdbx_seq_one_letter_code
_entity_poly.pdbx_strand_id
1 'polypeptide(L)'
;MHTSFVKTIAATIAALGMIVFVITSVRASPEQNPPTAVAAAPIAVPVINYQGRLIDPTTNAPISNGSYAMVFALYTTETSGTAVWTERKDVNVGNGLFSTLWRYDAA
;
A
#
# COMPACT_ATOMS: atom_id res chain seq x y z
N MET A 1 -25.61 22.04 -75.95
CA MET A 1 -24.70 22.98 -75.27
C MET A 1 -25.47 23.73 -74.16
N HIS A 2 -25.58 23.21 -72.92
CA HIS A 2 -25.84 24.02 -71.69
C HIS A 2 -25.93 23.23 -70.36
N THR A 3 -25.17 22.15 -70.15
CA THR A 3 -25.27 21.41 -68.85
C THR A 3 -23.95 20.80 -68.35
N SER A 4 -22.95 20.62 -69.21
CA SER A 4 -21.65 20.09 -68.80
C SER A 4 -20.74 21.13 -68.12
N PHE A 5 -20.85 22.41 -68.47
CA PHE A 5 -19.94 23.45 -67.95
C PHE A 5 -20.21 23.84 -66.49
N VAL A 6 -21.48 23.77 -66.04
CA VAL A 6 -21.88 24.10 -64.66
C VAL A 6 -21.50 22.99 -63.67
N LYS A 7 -21.50 21.73 -64.11
CA LYS A 7 -21.11 20.58 -63.28
C LYS A 7 -19.61 20.58 -62.94
N THR A 8 -18.76 21.05 -63.86
CA THR A 8 -17.29 21.10 -63.66
C THR A 8 -16.88 22.18 -62.67
N ILE A 9 -17.54 23.33 -62.64
CA ILE A 9 -17.25 24.44 -61.70
C ILE A 9 -17.74 24.08 -60.28
N ALA A 10 -18.89 23.40 -60.16
CA ALA A 10 -19.37 22.91 -58.87
C ALA A 10 -18.44 21.84 -58.25
N ALA A 11 -17.86 20.97 -59.09
CA ALA A 11 -16.94 19.93 -58.65
C ALA A 11 -15.59 20.47 -58.14
N THR A 12 -15.07 21.56 -58.72
CA THR A 12 -13.79 22.16 -58.28
C THR A 12 -13.92 23.04 -57.03
N ILE A 13 -15.05 23.71 -56.82
CA ILE A 13 -15.34 24.43 -55.56
C ILE A 13 -15.54 23.43 -54.41
N ALA A 14 -16.18 22.29 -54.67
CA ALA A 14 -16.28 21.20 -53.69
C ALA A 14 -14.91 20.58 -53.34
N ALA A 15 -14.00 20.46 -54.32
CA ALA A 15 -12.66 19.92 -54.09
C ALA A 15 -11.75 20.85 -53.27
N LEU A 16 -11.82 22.17 -53.47
CA LEU A 16 -11.03 23.14 -52.69
C LEU A 16 -11.56 23.33 -51.26
N GLY A 17 -12.87 23.21 -51.04
CA GLY A 17 -13.46 23.19 -49.69
C GLY A 17 -13.08 21.94 -48.88
N MET A 18 -12.82 20.81 -49.55
CA MET A 18 -12.41 19.57 -48.90
C MET A 18 -10.93 19.58 -48.48
N ILE A 19 -10.07 20.33 -49.18
CA ILE A 19 -8.63 20.40 -48.88
C ILE A 19 -8.34 21.28 -47.64
N VAL A 20 -9.16 22.31 -47.36
CA VAL A 20 -9.00 23.17 -46.18
C VAL A 20 -9.50 22.49 -44.88
N PHE A 21 -10.34 21.45 -44.97
CA PHE A 21 -10.87 20.75 -43.79
C PHE A 21 -9.89 19.71 -43.21
N VAL A 22 -8.83 19.32 -43.94
CA VAL A 22 -7.88 18.29 -43.48
C VAL A 22 -6.80 18.87 -42.53
N ILE A 23 -6.61 20.19 -42.47
CA ILE A 23 -5.41 20.81 -41.86
C ILE A 23 -5.56 21.44 -40.47
N THR A 24 -6.72 21.43 -39.80
CA THR A 24 -6.85 22.06 -38.46
C THR A 24 -7.36 21.18 -37.33
N SER A 25 -7.57 19.88 -37.53
CA SER A 25 -7.95 19.00 -36.42
C SER A 25 -6.75 18.34 -35.74
N VAL A 26 -5.75 19.13 -35.31
CA VAL A 26 -5.06 18.78 -34.06
C VAL A 26 -6.08 19.04 -32.96
N ARG A 27 -6.92 18.04 -32.70
CA ARG A 27 -7.65 17.97 -31.45
C ARG A 27 -6.54 17.80 -30.43
N ALA A 28 -6.43 18.71 -29.46
CA ALA A 28 -5.75 18.37 -28.23
C ALA A 28 -6.49 17.15 -27.68
N SER A 29 -6.03 15.96 -28.03
CA SER A 29 -6.40 14.76 -27.31
C SER A 29 -5.98 15.08 -25.89
N PRO A 30 -6.89 15.14 -24.90
CA PRO A 30 -6.42 15.03 -23.54
C PRO A 30 -5.57 13.77 -23.54
N GLU A 31 -4.29 13.92 -23.19
CA GLU A 31 -3.41 12.81 -22.95
C GLU A 31 -4.13 11.97 -21.90
N GLN A 32 -4.88 10.97 -22.34
CA GLN A 32 -5.46 9.98 -21.47
C GLN A 32 -4.32 9.02 -21.15
N ASN A 33 -3.27 9.58 -20.54
CA ASN A 33 -2.42 8.81 -19.67
C ASN A 33 -3.39 8.40 -18.56
N PRO A 34 -3.79 7.11 -18.45
CA PRO A 34 -4.46 6.69 -17.24
C PRO A 34 -3.54 7.14 -16.10
N PRO A 35 -4.03 7.83 -15.06
CA PRO A 35 -3.19 8.12 -13.92
C PRO A 35 -2.59 6.78 -13.52
N THR A 36 -1.28 6.62 -13.67
CA THR A 36 -0.58 5.44 -13.19
C THR A 36 -0.88 5.42 -11.71
N ALA A 37 -1.82 4.56 -11.29
CA ALA A 37 -2.18 4.46 -9.90
C ALA A 37 -0.89 4.09 -9.19
N VAL A 38 -0.33 5.04 -8.44
CA VAL A 38 0.75 4.74 -7.52
C VAL A 38 0.10 3.81 -6.52
N ALA A 39 0.35 2.51 -6.67
CA ALA A 39 -0.09 1.53 -5.69
C ALA A 39 0.38 2.05 -4.33
N ALA A 40 -0.57 2.25 -3.41
CA ALA A 40 -0.23 2.63 -2.06
C ALA A 40 0.75 1.57 -1.54
N ALA A 41 1.94 2.00 -1.12
CA ALA A 41 2.87 1.12 -0.45
C ALA A 41 2.13 0.55 0.79
N PRO A 42 2.28 -0.76 1.10
CA PRO A 42 1.67 -1.31 2.29
C PRO A 42 2.16 -0.50 3.50
N ILE A 43 1.23 -0.06 4.35
CA ILE A 43 1.59 0.56 5.61
C ILE A 43 2.36 -0.50 6.40
N ALA A 44 3.67 -0.30 6.57
CA ALA A 44 4.48 -1.18 7.41
C ALA A 44 4.00 -0.98 8.84
N VAL A 45 3.25 -1.96 9.36
CA VAL A 45 2.82 -1.93 10.74
C VAL A 45 4.07 -2.09 11.61
N PRO A 46 4.37 -1.16 12.52
CA PRO A 46 5.53 -1.28 13.38
C PRO A 46 5.43 -2.57 14.19
N VAL A 47 6.42 -3.43 14.00
CA VAL A 47 6.58 -4.67 14.74
C VAL A 47 7.80 -4.60 15.62
N ILE A 48 7.64 -5.02 16.87
CA ILE A 48 8.71 -5.10 17.85
C ILE A 48 9.17 -6.55 17.92
N ASN A 49 10.44 -6.78 17.63
CA ASN A 49 11.08 -8.07 17.87
C ASN A 49 11.46 -8.16 19.33
N TYR A 50 11.00 -9.20 20.03
CA TYR A 50 11.37 -9.43 21.41
C TYR A 50 11.79 -10.87 21.65
N GLN A 51 12.94 -11.01 22.30
CA GLN A 51 13.57 -12.30 22.58
C GLN A 51 14.02 -12.32 24.02
N GLY A 52 13.97 -13.50 24.63
CA GLY A 52 14.37 -13.64 26.02
C GLY A 52 14.63 -15.09 26.41
N ARG A 53 15.12 -15.23 27.64
CA ARG A 53 15.25 -16.53 28.31
C ARG A 53 14.49 -16.52 29.62
N LEU A 54 13.57 -17.45 29.77
CA LEU A 54 12.83 -17.69 31.00
C LEU A 54 13.59 -18.73 31.82
N ILE A 55 13.82 -18.37 33.08
CA ILE A 55 14.47 -19.23 34.08
C ILE A 55 13.53 -19.42 35.26
N ASP A 56 13.60 -20.61 35.85
CA ASP A 56 12.95 -20.92 37.10
C ASP A 56 13.68 -20.16 38.24
N PRO A 57 12.96 -19.34 39.03
CA PRO A 57 13.59 -18.47 40.02
C PRO A 57 14.14 -19.24 41.23
N THR A 58 13.74 -20.48 41.45
CA THR A 58 14.19 -21.32 42.57
C THR A 58 15.44 -22.12 42.19
N THR A 59 15.45 -22.69 40.99
CA THR A 59 16.51 -23.59 40.52
C THR A 59 17.54 -22.91 39.62
N ASN A 60 17.24 -21.71 39.11
CA ASN A 60 17.99 -21.01 38.05
C ASN A 60 18.11 -21.79 36.73
N ALA A 61 17.38 -22.89 36.58
CA ALA A 61 17.35 -23.67 35.36
C ALA A 61 16.42 -23.03 34.32
N PRO A 62 16.63 -23.27 33.00
CA PRO A 62 15.65 -22.86 31.99
C PRO A 62 14.29 -23.50 32.26
N ILE A 63 13.22 -22.76 32.03
CA ILE A 63 11.88 -23.35 32.13
C ILE A 63 11.67 -24.44 31.06
N SER A 64 10.76 -25.35 31.35
CA SER A 64 10.37 -26.45 30.44
C SER A 64 9.89 -25.94 29.09
N ASN A 65 10.02 -26.78 28.07
CA ASN A 65 9.46 -26.49 26.75
C ASN A 65 7.92 -26.43 26.82
N GLY A 66 7.32 -25.52 26.08
CA GLY A 66 5.86 -25.44 25.99
C GLY A 66 5.36 -24.09 25.51
N SER A 67 4.04 -23.98 25.40
CA SER A 67 3.35 -22.73 25.08
C SER A 67 2.99 -21.99 26.37
N TYR A 68 3.39 -20.73 26.47
CA TYR A 68 3.15 -19.88 27.63
C TYR A 68 2.34 -18.66 27.24
N ALA A 69 1.26 -18.40 27.99
CA ALA A 69 0.48 -17.18 27.84
C ALA A 69 1.28 -15.99 28.42
N MET A 70 1.74 -15.10 27.54
CA MET A 70 2.51 -13.92 27.90
C MET A 70 1.70 -12.66 27.66
N VAL A 71 1.87 -11.67 28.53
CA VAL A 71 1.28 -10.33 28.39
C VAL A 71 2.41 -9.33 28.25
N PHE A 72 2.32 -8.50 27.20
CA PHE A 72 3.27 -7.46 26.90
C PHE A 72 2.57 -6.11 26.99
N ALA A 73 3.25 -5.12 27.56
CA ALA A 73 2.70 -3.79 27.77
C ALA A 73 3.77 -2.73 27.54
N LEU A 74 3.38 -1.60 26.94
CA LEU A 74 4.23 -0.44 26.73
C LEU A 74 3.75 0.73 27.61
N TYR A 75 4.70 1.44 28.20
CA TYR A 75 4.46 2.59 29.07
C TYR A 75 5.26 3.79 28.57
N THR A 76 4.71 5.00 28.75
CA THR A 76 5.38 6.26 28.41
C THR A 76 5.96 6.97 29.62
N THR A 77 5.63 6.50 30.83
CA THR A 77 6.15 7.05 32.09
C THR A 77 7.01 6.00 32.79
N GLU A 78 8.03 6.44 33.51
CA GLU A 78 8.98 5.55 34.19
C GLU A 78 8.35 4.79 35.37
N THR A 79 7.41 5.42 36.08
CA THR A 79 6.78 4.83 37.27
C THR A 79 5.27 5.07 37.27
N SER A 80 4.51 4.06 37.68
CA SER A 80 3.05 4.11 37.92
C SER A 80 2.18 4.62 36.76
N GLY A 81 2.64 4.46 35.51
CA GLY A 81 1.87 4.83 34.32
C GLY A 81 0.77 3.83 33.97
N THR A 82 -0.21 4.28 33.18
CA THR A 82 -1.12 3.36 32.47
C THR A 82 -0.44 2.88 31.19
N ALA A 83 -0.60 1.61 30.86
CA ALA A 83 -0.07 1.07 29.62
C ALA A 83 -0.74 1.75 28.41
N VAL A 84 0.06 2.29 27.49
CA VAL A 84 -0.46 2.87 26.23
C VAL A 84 -0.83 1.78 25.22
N TRP A 85 -0.38 0.54 25.45
CA TRP A 85 -0.68 -0.62 24.63
C TRP A 85 -0.47 -1.90 25.45
N THR A 86 -1.28 -2.92 25.19
CA THR A 86 -1.18 -4.26 25.79
C THR A 86 -1.53 -5.34 24.77
N GLU A 87 -0.74 -6.41 24.71
CA GLU A 87 -1.04 -7.61 23.92
C GLU A 87 -0.89 -8.87 24.77
N ARG A 88 -1.82 -9.82 24.60
CA ARG A 88 -1.74 -11.17 25.18
C ARG A 88 -1.53 -12.17 24.06
N LYS A 89 -0.52 -13.02 24.19
CA LYS A 89 -0.16 -14.02 23.18
C LYS A 89 0.38 -15.30 23.81
N ASP A 90 0.05 -16.42 23.20
CA ASP A 90 0.68 -17.70 23.50
C ASP A 90 2.00 -17.82 22.73
N VAL A 91 3.12 -17.94 23.46
CA VAL A 91 4.47 -17.96 22.90
C VAL A 91 5.12 -19.30 23.23
N ASN A 92 5.63 -19.96 22.18
CA ASN A 92 6.36 -21.22 22.35
C ASN A 92 7.77 -20.96 22.90
N VAL A 93 8.10 -21.68 23.96
CA VAL A 93 9.39 -21.60 24.66
C VAL A 93 10.11 -22.94 24.50
N GLY A 94 11.39 -22.90 24.18
CA GLY A 94 12.26 -24.07 24.08
C GLY A 94 13.56 -23.84 24.81
N ASN A 95 13.88 -24.70 25.79
CA ASN A 95 15.04 -24.58 26.68
C ASN A 95 15.11 -23.18 27.32
N GLY A 96 13.96 -22.69 27.80
CA GLY A 96 13.78 -21.33 28.29
C GLY A 96 13.83 -20.22 27.24
N LEU A 97 14.28 -20.46 26.01
CA LEU A 97 14.40 -19.43 24.97
C LEU A 97 13.09 -19.22 24.24
N PHE A 98 12.81 -17.96 23.92
CA PHE A 98 11.69 -17.58 23.07
C PHE A 98 12.02 -16.38 22.20
N SER A 99 11.31 -16.28 21.08
CA SER A 99 11.33 -15.15 20.16
C SER A 99 9.90 -14.89 19.69
N THR A 100 9.48 -13.64 19.73
CA THR A 100 8.15 -13.23 19.27
C THR A 100 8.19 -11.85 18.63
N LEU A 101 7.34 -11.69 17.63
CA LEU A 101 6.98 -10.41 17.04
C LEU A 101 5.71 -9.90 17.72
N TRP A 102 5.70 -8.62 18.05
CA TRP A 102 4.51 -7.89 18.51
C TRP A 102 4.14 -6.81 17.53
N ARG A 103 2.85 -6.63 17.31
CA ARG A 103 2.33 -5.67 16.34
C ARG A 103 1.73 -4.50 17.10
N TYR A 104 2.14 -3.28 16.76
CA TYR A 104 1.42 -2.08 17.17
C TYR A 104 0.36 -1.76 16.12
N ASP A 105 -0.84 -2.28 16.30
CA ASP A 105 -2.05 -1.83 15.64
C ASP A 105 -2.54 -0.55 16.33
N ALA A 106 -2.20 0.59 15.74
CA ALA A 106 -2.90 1.84 16.06
C ALA A 106 -4.38 1.64 15.69
N ALA A 107 -5.26 1.76 16.69
CA ALA A 107 -6.71 1.78 16.51
C ALA A 107 -7.16 3.00 15.69
#